data_AF-A0A1D2QPA1-F1
#
_entry.id   AF-A0A1D2QPA1-F1
#
_cell.length_a   1.000
_cell.length_b   1.000
_cell.length_c   1.000
_cell.angle_alpha   90.00
_cell.angle_beta   90.00
_cell.angle_gamma   90.00
#
_symmetry.space_group_name_H-M   'P 1'
#
loop_
_entity.id
_entity.type
_entity.pdbx_description
1 polymer ?
#
loop_
_entity_poly.entity_id
_entity_poly.type
_entity_poly.pdbx_seq_one_letter_code
_entity_poly.pdbx_strand_id
1 'polypeptide(L)'
;MPKSYSTRKLTIIQPSSEHSTGVGVFNFEDDYSVYHYGKMPDKITGKGESICRMAAENFKILEKEGIKTHFRQFIPPNKIEFDLFRIINPHIKKIAHNQNNYFIPLQVIFRNSLPKGSSIFRRLKEGTITLEQFNLNEIPVYGQVLNKPIIEFTTKLEEIDRYISDEEAQNISSLTDDEMKLLKNTTLKINKIISDKAISVGLEIADGKIEFALSSSRELVLVDVVGTLDDNRILYHGVQLSKQLLRNYYDR
;
A
#
# COMPACT_ATOMS: atom_id res chain seq x y z
N MET A 1 3.99 14.55 -2.60
CA MET A 1 3.39 15.07 -1.35
C MET A 1 2.34 14.09 -0.87
N PRO A 2 2.16 13.87 0.44
CA PRO A 2 0.99 13.15 0.92
C PRO A 2 -0.27 13.83 0.36
N LYS A 3 -1.29 13.06 -0.01
CA LYS A 3 -2.60 13.65 -0.30
C LYS A 3 -3.03 14.49 0.91
N SER A 4 -3.75 15.59 0.69
CA SER A 4 -4.26 16.50 1.74
C SER A 4 -4.98 15.78 2.89
N TYR A 5 -5.43 14.55 2.64
CA TYR A 5 -6.18 13.69 3.55
C TYR A 5 -5.36 12.57 4.22
N SER A 6 -4.03 12.65 4.15
CA SER A 6 -3.13 11.70 4.82
C SER A 6 -3.26 11.79 6.34
N THR A 7 -3.32 10.63 7.00
CA THR A 7 -3.28 10.48 8.47
C THR A 7 -1.85 10.55 9.02
N ARG A 8 -0.85 10.65 8.12
CA ARG A 8 0.58 10.79 8.42
C ARG A 8 1.07 12.15 7.94
N LYS A 9 1.75 12.90 8.81
CA LYS A 9 2.45 14.14 8.45
C LYS A 9 3.88 13.86 8.03
N LEU A 10 4.26 14.32 6.84
CA LEU A 10 5.62 14.22 6.33
C LEU A 10 6.42 15.47 6.72
N THR A 11 7.58 15.28 7.34
CA THR A 11 8.63 16.30 7.45
C THR A 11 9.82 15.88 6.59
N ILE A 12 10.29 16.76 5.71
CA ILE A 12 11.50 16.51 4.91
C ILE A 12 12.67 17.08 5.71
N ILE A 13 13.58 16.20 6.13
CA ILE A 13 14.82 16.58 6.82
C ILE A 13 15.91 16.91 5.79
N GLN A 14 16.01 16.08 4.76
CA GLN A 14 16.89 16.29 3.62
C GLN A 14 16.12 15.99 2.33
N PRO A 15 16.12 16.90 1.33
CA PRO A 15 15.46 16.64 0.07
C PRO A 15 16.19 15.54 -0.71
N SER A 16 15.45 14.79 -1.51
CA SER A 16 16.03 13.84 -2.47
C SER A 16 16.58 14.56 -3.70
N SER A 17 17.58 13.95 -4.33
CA SER A 17 18.14 14.43 -5.60
C SER A 17 17.99 13.36 -6.68
N GLU A 18 18.54 13.60 -7.87
CA GLU A 18 18.61 12.56 -8.90
C GLU A 18 19.51 11.39 -8.48
N HIS A 19 20.56 11.66 -7.70
CA HIS A 19 21.62 10.69 -7.43
C HIS A 19 21.62 10.14 -6.02
N SER A 20 20.81 10.71 -5.12
CA SER A 20 20.77 10.31 -3.71
C SER A 20 19.36 10.40 -3.13
N THR A 21 19.02 9.44 -2.28
CA THR A 21 17.85 9.53 -1.41
C THR A 21 18.00 10.73 -0.47
N GLY A 22 16.88 11.35 -0.13
CA GLY A 22 16.79 12.29 0.97
C GLY A 22 16.45 11.57 2.27
N VAL A 23 16.09 12.33 3.29
CA VAL A 23 15.62 11.81 4.58
C VAL A 23 14.28 12.45 4.91
N GLY A 24 13.28 11.60 5.14
CA GLY A 24 11.95 11.99 5.56
C GLY A 24 11.61 11.43 6.94
N VAL A 25 10.70 12.11 7.64
CA VAL A 25 10.10 11.62 8.87
C VAL A 25 8.59 11.64 8.73
N PHE A 26 7.96 10.49 8.93
CA PHE A 26 6.51 10.40 9.10
C PHE A 26 6.16 10.51 10.58
N ASN A 27 5.31 11.48 10.92
CA ASN A 27 4.63 11.57 12.21
C ASN A 27 3.23 10.97 12.07
N PHE A 28 2.95 9.90 12.82
CA PHE A 28 1.69 9.18 12.77
C PHE A 28 0.71 9.80 13.76
N GLU A 29 -0.36 10.39 13.25
CA GLU A 29 -1.37 11.07 14.07
C GLU A 29 -2.57 10.15 14.35
N ASP A 30 -3.35 10.52 15.37
CA ASP A 30 -4.59 9.83 15.75
C ASP A 30 -5.77 10.15 14.80
N ASP A 31 -5.51 10.92 13.76
CA ASP A 31 -6.47 11.25 12.71
C ASP A 31 -6.81 10.01 11.87
N TYR A 32 -8.04 9.99 11.35
CA TYR A 32 -8.49 9.00 10.38
C TYR A 32 -9.27 9.66 9.23
N SER A 33 -9.44 8.92 8.14
CA SER A 33 -10.20 9.37 6.97
C SER A 33 -10.99 8.21 6.37
N VAL A 34 -12.17 8.53 5.83
CA VAL A 34 -13.04 7.61 5.08
C VAL A 34 -13.49 8.28 3.79
N TYR A 35 -13.79 7.49 2.74
CA TYR A 35 -14.34 7.93 1.46
C TYR A 35 -13.67 9.12 0.76
N HIS A 36 -12.37 9.34 0.98
CA HIS A 36 -11.66 10.52 0.46
C HIS A 36 -12.25 11.86 0.93
N TYR A 37 -13.09 11.86 1.98
CA TYR A 37 -13.71 13.06 2.55
C TYR A 37 -12.68 14.00 3.19
N GLY A 38 -11.64 13.40 3.77
CA GLY A 38 -10.58 14.11 4.46
C GLY A 38 -10.37 13.63 5.88
N LYS A 39 -9.62 14.42 6.66
CA LYS A 39 -9.45 14.15 8.08
C LYS A 39 -10.79 14.35 8.78
N MET A 40 -11.22 13.33 9.50
CA MET A 40 -12.44 13.40 10.30
C MET A 40 -12.23 14.34 11.49
N PRO A 41 -13.31 14.98 12.00
CA PRO A 41 -13.21 15.90 13.14
C PRO A 41 -12.80 15.19 14.43
N ASP A 42 -13.17 13.91 14.57
CA ASP A 42 -12.84 13.08 15.72
C ASP A 42 -11.45 12.42 15.58
N LYS A 43 -10.88 12.03 16.72
CA LYS A 43 -9.61 11.29 16.80
C LYS A 43 -9.81 9.93 17.42
N ILE A 44 -8.96 8.98 17.03
CA ILE A 44 -8.88 7.66 17.66
C ILE A 44 -7.62 7.66 18.53
N THR A 45 -7.78 7.91 19.83
CA THR A 45 -6.65 8.01 20.78
C THR A 45 -5.72 6.81 20.68
N GLY A 46 -4.42 7.07 20.48
CA GLY A 46 -3.38 6.04 20.41
C GLY A 46 -3.28 5.29 19.08
N LYS A 47 -4.12 5.64 18.08
CA LYS A 47 -4.05 5.07 16.72
C LYS A 47 -2.69 5.33 16.08
N GLY A 48 -2.19 6.56 16.14
CA GLY A 48 -0.96 6.97 15.49
C GLY A 48 0.24 6.16 15.97
N GLU A 49 0.42 6.07 17.28
CA GLU A 49 1.46 5.25 17.91
C GLU A 49 1.31 3.76 17.58
N SER A 50 0.09 3.22 17.66
CA SER A 50 -0.17 1.79 17.38
C SER A 50 0.21 1.41 15.95
N ILE A 51 -0.21 2.21 14.97
CA ILE A 51 0.13 2.01 13.55
C ILE A 51 1.62 2.17 13.32
N CYS A 52 2.25 3.17 13.96
CA CYS A 52 3.67 3.43 13.83
C CYS A 52 4.52 2.25 14.32
N ARG A 53 4.20 1.71 15.50
CA ARG A 53 4.90 0.55 16.07
C ARG A 53 4.72 -0.70 15.23
N MET A 54 3.49 -0.96 14.77
CA MET A 54 3.20 -2.07 13.87
C MET A 54 3.97 -1.95 12.56
N ALA A 55 4.01 -0.76 11.94
CA ALA A 55 4.79 -0.53 10.73
C ALA A 55 6.30 -0.76 10.97
N ALA A 56 6.86 -0.23 12.06
CA ALA A 56 8.26 -0.41 12.41
C ALA A 56 8.63 -1.89 12.62
N GLU A 57 7.79 -2.67 13.31
CA GLU A 57 8.01 -4.11 13.49
C GLU A 57 7.89 -4.89 12.17
N ASN A 58 6.92 -4.55 11.32
CA ASN A 58 6.78 -5.18 10.01
C ASN A 58 8.00 -4.91 9.12
N PHE A 59 8.56 -3.68 9.13
CA PHE A 59 9.79 -3.39 8.39
C PHE A 59 10.96 -4.27 8.86
N LYS A 60 11.18 -4.39 10.17
CA LYS A 60 12.25 -5.24 10.72
C LYS A 60 12.10 -6.71 10.32
N ILE A 61 10.87 -7.23 10.27
CA ILE A 61 10.60 -8.61 9.84
C ILE A 61 10.94 -8.75 8.35
N LEU A 62 10.51 -7.82 7.51
CA LEU A 62 10.72 -7.86 6.07
C LEU A 62 12.21 -7.72 5.71
N GLU A 63 12.95 -6.88 6.41
CA GLU A 63 14.40 -6.72 6.23
C GLU A 63 15.17 -8.00 6.58
N LYS A 64 14.77 -8.71 7.64
CA LYS A 64 15.34 -10.02 7.99
C LYS A 64 15.11 -11.07 6.89
N GLU A 65 14.01 -10.97 6.16
CA GLU A 65 13.67 -11.82 5.02
C GLU A 65 14.29 -11.32 3.68
N GLY A 66 15.17 -10.31 3.75
CA GLY A 66 15.91 -9.77 2.60
C GLY A 66 15.10 -8.83 1.70
N ILE A 67 13.98 -8.29 2.18
CA ILE A 67 13.24 -7.24 1.47
C ILE A 67 13.92 -5.90 1.73
N LYS A 68 14.34 -5.20 0.67
CA LYS A 68 14.86 -3.84 0.80
C LYS A 68 13.73 -2.88 1.13
N THR A 69 13.93 -2.04 2.14
CA THR A 69 12.93 -1.07 2.59
C THR A 69 13.56 0.31 2.72
N HIS A 70 12.74 1.35 2.74
CA HIS A 70 13.20 2.70 3.03
C HIS A 70 13.32 3.00 4.53
N PHE A 71 12.99 2.05 5.41
CA PHE A 71 12.97 2.25 6.85
C PHE A 71 14.38 2.50 7.38
N ARG A 72 14.57 3.56 8.17
CA ARG A 72 15.85 3.84 8.83
C ARG A 72 15.76 3.55 10.31
N GLN A 73 14.78 4.16 10.97
CA GLN A 73 14.57 3.97 12.41
C GLN A 73 13.17 4.34 12.86
N PHE A 74 12.76 3.70 13.95
CA PHE A 74 11.61 4.10 14.75
C PHE A 74 12.05 5.13 15.80
N ILE A 75 11.38 6.28 15.83
CA ILE A 75 11.60 7.35 16.80
C ILE A 75 10.35 7.38 17.70
N PRO A 76 10.46 6.97 18.98
CA PRO A 76 9.32 6.92 19.87
C PRO A 76 8.64 8.29 20.08
N PRO A 77 7.32 8.31 20.33
CA PRO A 77 6.42 7.16 20.36
C PRO A 77 5.83 6.79 18.98
N ASN A 78 5.85 7.71 18.01
CA ASN A 78 4.97 7.64 16.84
C ASN A 78 5.60 8.20 15.56
N LYS A 79 6.92 8.11 15.41
CA LYS A 79 7.64 8.60 14.22
C LYS A 79 8.47 7.49 13.57
N ILE A 80 8.54 7.52 12.24
CA ILE A 80 9.47 6.71 11.45
C ILE A 80 10.32 7.65 10.60
N GLU A 81 11.63 7.54 10.73
CA GLU A 81 12.58 8.11 9.78
C GLU A 81 12.83 7.12 8.64
N PHE A 82 12.88 7.63 7.42
CA PHE A 82 12.99 6.80 6.23
C PHE A 82 13.75 7.52 5.10
N ASP A 83 14.28 6.74 4.16
CA ASP A 83 14.89 7.23 2.93
C ASP A 83 13.83 7.80 1.99
N LEU A 84 13.97 9.09 1.67
CA LEU A 84 13.03 9.81 0.83
C LEU A 84 13.43 9.68 -0.64
N PHE A 85 12.54 9.17 -1.48
CA PHE A 85 12.75 9.07 -2.92
C PHE A 85 12.23 10.30 -3.66
N ARG A 86 12.70 10.51 -4.88
CA ARG A 86 12.22 11.60 -5.74
C ARG A 86 10.81 11.30 -6.22
N ILE A 87 9.93 12.29 -6.22
CA ILE A 87 8.57 12.14 -6.75
C ILE A 87 8.55 12.74 -8.16
N ILE A 88 8.28 11.88 -9.14
CA ILE A 88 8.08 12.29 -10.54
C ILE A 88 6.61 12.02 -10.86
N ASN A 89 5.82 13.07 -11.10
CA ASN A 89 4.40 12.93 -11.41
C ASN A 89 4.22 12.64 -12.91
N PRO A 90 3.78 11.43 -13.31
CA PRO A 90 3.64 11.06 -14.72
C PRO A 90 2.60 11.89 -15.48
N HIS A 91 1.66 12.54 -14.78
CA HIS A 91 0.66 13.44 -15.38
C HIS A 91 1.23 14.82 -15.74
N ILE A 92 2.37 15.20 -15.14
CA ILE A 92 3.06 16.45 -15.43
C ILE A 92 4.22 16.19 -16.39
N LYS A 93 4.97 15.10 -16.15
CA LYS A 93 6.14 14.73 -16.95
C LYS A 93 6.28 13.21 -16.99
N LYS A 94 6.31 12.64 -18.19
CA LYS A 94 6.56 11.21 -18.39
C LYS A 94 7.89 10.81 -17.74
N ILE A 95 7.88 9.69 -17.02
CA ILE A 95 9.08 9.10 -16.43
C ILE A 95 9.90 8.46 -17.56
N ALA A 96 11.13 8.92 -17.77
CA ALA A 96 12.01 8.35 -18.79
C ALA A 96 12.53 6.96 -18.36
N HIS A 97 12.78 6.07 -19.32
CA HIS A 97 13.17 4.68 -19.04
C HIS A 97 14.45 4.54 -18.21
N ASN A 98 15.37 5.50 -18.30
CA ASN A 98 16.64 5.50 -17.55
C ASN A 98 16.56 6.22 -16.18
N GLN A 99 15.38 6.62 -15.74
CA GLN A 99 15.22 7.28 -14.43
C GLN A 99 15.56 6.33 -13.28
N ASN A 100 16.09 6.88 -12.19
CA ASN A 100 16.41 6.14 -10.98
C ASN A 100 16.07 6.99 -9.75
N ASN A 101 16.21 6.41 -8.57
CA ASN A 101 15.93 7.07 -7.29
C ASN A 101 14.55 7.75 -7.22
N TYR A 102 13.49 7.05 -7.65
CA TYR A 102 12.15 7.62 -7.73
C TYR A 102 11.09 6.71 -7.15
N PHE A 103 10.04 7.33 -6.61
CA PHE A 103 8.81 6.69 -6.18
C PHE A 103 8.04 6.15 -7.39
N ILE A 104 7.72 4.86 -7.41
CA ILE A 104 6.90 4.25 -8.46
C ILE A 104 5.46 4.74 -8.28
N PRO A 105 4.84 5.40 -9.29
CA PRO A 105 3.53 6.07 -9.16
C PRO A 105 2.35 5.08 -9.18
N LEU A 106 2.45 4.00 -8.40
CA LEU A 106 1.49 2.92 -8.30
C LEU A 106 1.19 2.59 -6.83
N GLN A 107 -0.04 2.16 -6.55
CA GLN A 107 -0.31 1.30 -5.41
C GLN A 107 -0.51 -0.12 -5.93
N VAL A 108 0.22 -1.07 -5.34
CA VAL A 108 0.11 -2.48 -5.67
C VAL A 108 -0.83 -3.13 -4.67
N ILE A 109 -2.02 -3.51 -5.12
CA ILE A 109 -3.04 -4.14 -4.29
C ILE A 109 -2.85 -5.65 -4.36
N PHE A 110 -2.80 -6.32 -3.22
CA PHE A 110 -2.89 -7.77 -3.14
C PHE A 110 -4.19 -8.19 -2.46
N ARG A 111 -4.76 -9.33 -2.87
CA ARG A 111 -5.95 -9.91 -2.24
C ARG A 111 -5.76 -11.38 -1.97
N ASN A 112 -5.93 -11.79 -0.71
CA ASN A 112 -5.98 -13.18 -0.27
C ASN A 112 -7.42 -13.70 -0.18
N SER A 113 -8.39 -12.81 0.09
CA SER A 113 -9.82 -13.13 0.13
C SER A 113 -10.67 -11.95 -0.33
N LEU A 114 -11.96 -12.20 -0.54
CA LEU A 114 -12.93 -11.24 -1.07
C LEU A 114 -14.00 -10.90 -0.03
N PRO A 115 -13.70 -10.07 0.99
CA PRO A 115 -14.71 -9.66 1.98
C PRO A 115 -15.77 -8.76 1.31
N LYS A 116 -16.95 -8.62 1.94
CA LYS A 116 -18.09 -7.83 1.41
C LYS A 116 -17.72 -6.44 0.87
N GLY A 117 -16.76 -5.75 1.51
CA GLY A 117 -16.27 -4.44 1.08
C GLY A 117 -15.28 -4.45 -0.10
N SER A 118 -15.00 -5.61 -0.71
CA SER A 118 -14.10 -5.73 -1.85
C SER A 118 -14.66 -5.02 -3.07
N SER A 119 -13.83 -4.17 -3.68
CA SER A 119 -14.22 -3.43 -4.88
C SER A 119 -14.49 -4.34 -6.08
N ILE A 120 -14.02 -5.58 -6.05
CA ILE A 120 -14.28 -6.58 -7.10
C ILE A 120 -15.77 -6.80 -7.30
N PHE A 121 -16.57 -6.88 -6.22
CA PHE A 121 -18.02 -7.11 -6.35
C PHE A 121 -18.72 -5.98 -7.09
N ARG A 122 -18.40 -4.73 -6.74
CA ARG A 122 -18.95 -3.56 -7.42
C ARG A 122 -18.52 -3.50 -8.88
N ARG A 123 -17.22 -3.71 -9.15
CA ARG A 123 -16.65 -3.62 -10.50
C ARG A 123 -17.15 -4.72 -11.44
N LEU A 124 -17.34 -5.94 -10.94
CA LEU A 124 -17.99 -7.04 -11.68
C LEU A 124 -19.45 -6.67 -12.02
N LYS A 125 -20.21 -6.14 -11.06
CA LYS A 125 -21.60 -5.71 -11.27
C LYS A 125 -21.71 -4.58 -12.30
N GLU A 126 -20.77 -3.65 -12.28
CA GLU A 126 -20.68 -2.53 -13.23
C GLU A 126 -20.13 -2.96 -14.61
N GLY A 127 -19.65 -4.19 -14.76
CA GLY A 127 -19.05 -4.69 -16.01
C GLY A 127 -17.69 -4.08 -16.36
N THR A 128 -17.02 -3.43 -15.40
CA THR A 128 -15.70 -2.80 -15.61
C THR A 128 -14.55 -3.80 -15.52
N ILE A 129 -14.83 -5.02 -15.06
CA ILE A 129 -13.92 -6.15 -15.03
C ILE A 129 -14.65 -7.44 -15.37
N THR A 130 -13.90 -8.47 -15.78
CA THR A 130 -14.42 -9.81 -16.04
C THR A 130 -13.86 -10.84 -15.06
N LEU A 131 -14.47 -12.03 -14.99
CA LEU A 131 -13.99 -13.11 -14.12
C LEU A 131 -12.63 -13.65 -14.59
N GLU A 132 -12.44 -13.73 -15.90
CA GLU A 132 -11.22 -14.24 -16.55
C GLU A 132 -10.01 -13.40 -16.20
N GLN A 133 -10.17 -12.06 -16.11
CA GLN A 133 -9.10 -11.15 -15.68
C GLN A 133 -8.53 -11.51 -14.30
N PHE A 134 -9.33 -12.16 -13.46
CA PHE A 134 -8.97 -12.55 -12.09
C PHE A 134 -8.80 -14.06 -11.92
N ASN A 135 -8.84 -14.84 -13.00
CA ASN A 135 -8.86 -16.31 -12.97
C ASN A 135 -9.97 -16.85 -12.05
N LEU A 136 -11.13 -16.19 -12.03
CA LEU A 136 -12.33 -16.65 -11.35
C LEU A 136 -13.18 -17.43 -12.35
N ASN A 137 -13.72 -18.57 -11.94
CA ASN A 137 -14.57 -19.40 -12.79
C ASN A 137 -16.06 -19.09 -12.62
N GLU A 138 -16.43 -18.44 -11.52
CA GLU A 138 -17.79 -18.11 -11.14
C GLU A 138 -17.82 -16.78 -10.38
N ILE A 139 -19.01 -16.19 -10.26
CA ILE A 139 -19.19 -14.97 -9.47
C ILE A 139 -18.82 -15.27 -8.02
N PRO A 140 -17.84 -14.56 -7.44
CA PRO A 140 -17.36 -14.89 -6.10
C PRO A 140 -18.43 -14.61 -5.05
N VAL A 141 -18.31 -15.27 -3.90
CA VAL A 141 -19.15 -15.02 -2.72
C VAL A 141 -18.40 -14.18 -1.68
N TYR A 142 -19.14 -13.48 -0.81
CA TYR A 142 -18.52 -12.69 0.26
C TYR A 142 -17.73 -13.58 1.23
N GLY A 143 -16.49 -13.18 1.49
CA GLY A 143 -15.55 -13.91 2.35
C GLY A 143 -14.78 -15.02 1.62
N GLN A 144 -15.00 -15.22 0.32
CA GLN A 144 -14.29 -16.25 -0.44
C GLN A 144 -12.77 -16.07 -0.33
N VAL A 145 -12.09 -17.12 0.15
CA VAL A 145 -10.64 -17.21 0.15
C VAL A 145 -10.18 -17.62 -1.25
N LEU A 146 -9.14 -16.95 -1.74
CA LEU A 146 -8.61 -17.18 -3.08
C LEU A 146 -7.52 -18.25 -3.04
N ASN A 147 -7.54 -19.17 -4.01
CA ASN A 147 -6.51 -20.21 -4.12
C ASN A 147 -5.11 -19.62 -4.35
N LYS A 148 -5.04 -18.48 -5.05
CA LYS A 148 -3.83 -17.70 -5.28
C LYS A 148 -4.15 -16.23 -5.05
N PRO A 149 -3.25 -15.46 -4.41
CA PRO A 149 -3.48 -14.04 -4.26
C PRO A 149 -3.59 -13.34 -5.61
N ILE A 150 -4.56 -12.43 -5.72
CA ILE A 150 -4.71 -11.54 -6.87
C ILE A 150 -3.83 -10.31 -6.65
N ILE A 151 -3.14 -9.86 -7.70
CA ILE A 151 -2.45 -8.56 -7.74
C ILE A 151 -3.19 -7.62 -8.68
N GLU A 152 -3.43 -6.39 -8.23
CA GLU A 152 -3.97 -5.30 -9.02
C GLU A 152 -3.13 -4.03 -8.85
N PHE A 153 -3.31 -3.08 -9.74
CA PHE A 153 -2.67 -1.77 -9.67
C PHE A 153 -3.71 -0.67 -9.58
N THR A 154 -3.38 0.36 -8.80
CA THR A 154 -4.01 1.67 -8.92
C THR A 154 -2.98 2.73 -9.23
N THR A 155 -3.40 3.81 -9.85
CA THR A 155 -2.58 5.02 -9.95
C THR A 155 -2.24 5.55 -8.55
N LYS A 156 -1.17 6.33 -8.49
CA LYS A 156 -0.82 7.15 -7.34
C LYS A 156 -0.32 8.49 -7.87
N LEU A 157 -0.55 9.56 -7.11
CA LEU A 157 -0.27 10.96 -7.46
C LEU A 157 -1.34 11.64 -8.34
N GLU A 158 -2.41 10.91 -8.71
CA GLU A 158 -3.67 11.51 -9.14
C GLU A 158 -4.48 12.02 -7.94
N GLU A 159 -5.43 12.93 -8.15
CA GLU A 159 -6.35 13.40 -7.11
C GLU A 159 -7.14 12.21 -6.53
N ILE A 160 -7.75 11.43 -7.42
CA ILE A 160 -8.47 10.20 -7.12
C ILE A 160 -7.72 9.05 -7.80
N ASP A 161 -7.28 8.07 -7.00
CA ASP A 161 -6.58 6.91 -7.52
C ASP A 161 -7.59 5.98 -8.23
N ARG A 162 -7.21 5.43 -9.38
CA ARG A 162 -8.07 4.54 -10.20
C ARG A 162 -7.39 3.22 -10.48
N TYR A 163 -8.18 2.16 -10.63
CA TYR A 163 -7.68 0.86 -11.07
C TYR A 163 -7.22 0.93 -12.52
N ILE A 164 -6.09 0.29 -12.82
CA ILE A 164 -5.47 0.29 -14.14
C ILE A 164 -5.00 -1.12 -14.52
N SER A 165 -4.79 -1.34 -15.82
CA SER A 165 -4.24 -2.60 -16.33
C SER A 165 -2.75 -2.73 -16.03
N ASP A 166 -2.23 -3.94 -16.16
CA ASP A 166 -0.79 -4.22 -16.06
C ASP A 166 0.03 -3.41 -17.07
N GLU A 167 -0.48 -3.29 -18.30
CA GLU A 167 0.15 -2.52 -19.38
C GLU A 167 0.20 -1.02 -19.04
N GLU A 168 -0.91 -0.46 -18.57
CA GLU A 168 -0.94 0.94 -18.15
C GLU A 168 -0.04 1.18 -16.94
N ALA A 169 -0.07 0.28 -15.95
CA ALA A 169 0.80 0.35 -14.77
C ALA A 169 2.28 0.37 -15.16
N GLN A 170 2.69 -0.51 -16.09
CA GLN A 170 4.05 -0.54 -16.63
C GLN A 170 4.40 0.76 -17.36
N ASN A 171 3.49 1.27 -18.20
CA ASN A 171 3.70 2.49 -18.97
C ASN A 171 3.88 3.74 -18.09
N ILE A 172 3.03 3.94 -17.07
CA ILE A 172 3.11 5.13 -16.21
C ILE A 172 4.28 5.07 -15.21
N SER A 173 4.69 3.86 -14.84
CA SER A 173 5.83 3.64 -13.94
C SER A 173 7.17 3.61 -14.65
N SER A 174 7.21 3.40 -15.97
CA SER A 174 8.45 3.25 -16.76
C SER A 174 9.31 2.06 -16.31
N LEU A 175 8.65 1.01 -15.82
CA LEU A 175 9.29 -0.24 -15.41
C LEU A 175 9.54 -1.15 -16.62
N THR A 176 10.67 -1.85 -16.63
CA THR A 176 10.93 -2.93 -17.59
C THR A 176 10.07 -4.16 -17.28
N ASP A 177 10.00 -5.11 -18.21
CA ASP A 177 9.27 -6.37 -17.99
C ASP A 177 9.81 -7.13 -16.76
N ASP A 178 11.13 -7.18 -16.61
CA ASP A 178 11.79 -7.82 -15.48
C ASP A 178 11.51 -7.10 -14.15
N GLU A 179 11.47 -5.76 -14.16
CA GLU A 179 11.13 -4.97 -12.97
C GLU A 179 9.64 -5.13 -12.59
N MET A 180 8.73 -5.18 -13.57
CA MET A 180 7.31 -5.47 -13.31
C MET A 180 7.12 -6.87 -12.73
N LYS A 181 7.83 -7.86 -13.26
CA LYS A 181 7.81 -9.23 -12.74
C LYS A 181 8.38 -9.30 -11.32
N LEU A 182 9.50 -8.62 -11.07
CA LEU A 182 10.11 -8.52 -9.75
C LEU A 182 9.16 -7.84 -8.75
N LEU A 183 8.47 -6.78 -9.16
CA LEU A 183 7.51 -6.05 -8.33
C LEU A 183 6.34 -6.96 -7.89
N LYS A 184 5.74 -7.71 -8.82
CA LYS A 184 4.67 -8.68 -8.48
C LYS A 184 5.18 -9.79 -7.56
N ASN A 185 6.34 -10.37 -7.85
CA ASN A 185 6.92 -11.43 -7.03
C ASN A 185 7.27 -10.94 -5.61
N THR A 186 7.82 -9.74 -5.51
CA THR A 186 8.16 -9.10 -4.24
C THR A 186 6.90 -8.79 -3.44
N THR A 187 5.84 -8.31 -4.10
CA THR A 187 4.52 -8.09 -3.48
C THR A 187 3.95 -9.39 -2.91
N LEU A 188 3.99 -10.50 -3.65
CA LEU A 188 3.52 -11.80 -3.17
C LEU A 188 4.37 -12.31 -1.99
N LYS A 189 5.70 -12.13 -2.03
CA LYS A 189 6.59 -12.48 -0.93
C LYS A 189 6.28 -11.66 0.33
N ILE A 190 6.13 -10.33 0.21
CA ILE A 190 5.77 -9.45 1.32
C ILE A 190 4.42 -9.86 1.90
N ASN A 191 3.40 -10.03 1.04
CA ASN A 191 2.06 -10.47 1.43
C ASN A 191 2.12 -11.78 2.24
N LYS A 192 2.87 -12.78 1.78
CA LYS A 192 3.05 -14.03 2.51
C LYS A 192 3.64 -13.79 3.91
N ILE A 193 4.74 -13.04 4.02
CA ILE A 193 5.42 -12.79 5.30
C ILE A 193 4.49 -12.09 6.30
N ILE A 194 3.82 -11.02 5.88
CA ILE A 194 2.92 -10.27 6.78
C ILE A 194 1.65 -11.06 7.11
N SER A 195 1.16 -11.89 6.20
CA SER A 195 0.00 -12.76 6.44
C SER A 195 0.33 -13.88 7.42
N ASP A 196 1.47 -14.55 7.26
CA ASP A 196 1.94 -15.57 8.20
C ASP A 196 2.12 -14.96 9.61
N LYS A 197 2.66 -13.74 9.69
CA LYS A 197 2.77 -13.01 10.95
C LYS A 197 1.40 -12.68 11.56
N ALA A 198 0.45 -12.20 10.76
CA ALA A 198 -0.91 -11.93 11.24
C ALA A 198 -1.58 -13.20 11.77
N ILE A 199 -1.48 -14.32 11.04
CA ILE A 199 -2.06 -15.61 11.43
C ILE A 199 -1.48 -16.08 12.76
N SER A 200 -0.17 -15.87 13.00
CA SER A 200 0.48 -16.27 14.26
C SER A 200 -0.10 -15.58 15.52
N VAL A 201 -0.84 -14.49 15.35
CA VAL A 201 -1.52 -13.77 16.44
C VAL A 201 -3.05 -13.79 16.30
N GLY A 202 -3.59 -14.69 15.49
CA GLY A 202 -5.04 -14.88 15.29
C GLY A 202 -5.69 -13.86 14.34
N LEU A 203 -4.90 -13.12 13.56
CA LEU A 203 -5.38 -12.13 12.59
C LEU A 203 -5.30 -12.67 11.16
N GLU A 204 -6.20 -12.20 10.31
CA GLU A 204 -6.23 -12.53 8.88
C GLU A 204 -6.15 -11.27 8.03
N ILE A 205 -5.27 -11.25 7.03
CA ILE A 205 -5.19 -10.15 6.06
C ILE A 205 -5.95 -10.56 4.81
N ALA A 206 -7.12 -9.95 4.58
CA ALA A 206 -7.94 -10.23 3.41
C ALA A 206 -7.38 -9.58 2.14
N ASP A 207 -7.04 -8.30 2.22
CA ASP A 207 -6.39 -7.54 1.16
C ASP A 207 -5.59 -6.37 1.72
N GLY A 208 -4.70 -5.83 0.92
CA GLY A 208 -3.82 -4.74 1.31
C GLY A 208 -3.19 -4.04 0.13
N LYS A 209 -2.49 -2.95 0.42
CA LYS A 209 -1.74 -2.18 -0.58
C LYS A 209 -0.28 -2.04 -0.17
N ILE A 210 0.58 -2.00 -1.17
CA ILE A 210 2.02 -1.83 -1.04
C ILE A 210 2.46 -0.77 -2.04
N GLU A 211 3.37 0.10 -1.63
CA GLU A 211 3.98 1.11 -2.51
C GLU A 211 5.49 0.82 -2.62
N PHE A 212 6.08 1.14 -3.77
CA PHE A 212 7.50 0.87 -4.06
C PHE A 212 8.22 2.09 -4.61
N ALA A 213 9.55 2.04 -4.59
CA ALA A 213 10.45 2.93 -5.29
C ALA A 213 11.53 2.13 -6.03
N LEU A 214 12.19 2.77 -7.00
CA LEU A 214 13.47 2.30 -7.54
C LEU A 214 14.61 3.11 -6.93
N SER A 215 15.64 2.44 -6.44
CA SER A 215 16.88 3.07 -5.96
C SER A 215 17.68 3.72 -7.09
N SER A 216 18.79 4.39 -6.76
CA SER A 216 19.77 4.88 -7.73
C SER A 216 20.39 3.75 -8.57
N SER A 217 20.51 2.55 -8.00
CA SER A 217 20.90 1.30 -8.65
C SER A 217 19.74 0.56 -9.33
N ARG A 218 18.53 1.15 -9.37
CA ARG A 218 17.29 0.54 -9.88
C ARG A 218 16.87 -0.75 -9.18
N GLU A 219 17.23 -0.88 -7.92
CA GLU A 219 16.72 -1.97 -7.09
C GLU A 219 15.36 -1.58 -6.52
N LEU A 220 14.45 -2.55 -6.45
CA LEU A 220 13.11 -2.35 -5.90
C LEU A 220 13.19 -2.17 -4.38
N VAL A 221 12.62 -1.07 -3.88
CA VAL A 221 12.58 -0.73 -2.46
C VAL A 221 11.13 -0.58 -2.01
N LEU A 222 10.75 -1.28 -0.95
CA LEU A 222 9.46 -1.12 -0.28
C LEU A 222 9.41 0.25 0.43
N VAL A 223 8.35 1.02 0.18
CA VAL A 223 8.13 2.34 0.78
C VAL A 223 6.74 2.47 1.42
N ASP A 224 6.46 3.66 1.97
CA ASP A 224 5.27 3.98 2.77
C ASP A 224 5.19 3.17 4.06
N VAL A 225 4.14 2.37 4.26
CA VAL A 225 4.02 1.41 5.37
C VAL A 225 3.31 0.16 4.86
N VAL A 226 3.51 -0.96 5.53
CA VAL A 226 2.93 -2.24 5.13
C VAL A 226 2.42 -3.03 6.33
N GLY A 227 1.40 -3.87 6.10
CA GLY A 227 0.82 -4.73 7.13
C GLY A 227 0.14 -3.97 8.28
N THR A 228 -0.31 -2.73 8.06
CA THR A 228 -1.01 -1.93 9.07
C THR A 228 -2.54 -1.93 8.88
N LEU A 229 -3.28 -1.56 9.93
CA LEU A 229 -4.76 -1.42 9.92
C LEU A 229 -5.29 -0.29 9.02
N ASP A 230 -4.43 0.68 8.66
CA ASP A 230 -4.80 1.82 7.80
C ASP A 230 -4.72 1.46 6.30
N ASP A 231 -3.92 0.44 5.98
CA ASP A 231 -3.51 0.09 4.62
C ASP A 231 -3.94 -1.33 4.21
N ASN A 232 -4.45 -2.12 5.16
CA ASN A 232 -4.90 -3.51 4.95
C ASN A 232 -6.27 -3.73 5.59
N ARG A 233 -7.06 -4.62 5.00
CA ARG A 233 -8.26 -5.17 5.64
C ARG A 233 -7.88 -6.37 6.47
N ILE A 234 -7.75 -6.11 7.78
CA ILE A 234 -7.42 -7.13 8.77
C ILE A 234 -8.69 -7.58 9.49
N LEU A 235 -8.85 -8.89 9.65
CA LEU A 235 -9.96 -9.53 10.35
C LEU A 235 -9.47 -10.26 11.60
N TYR A 236 -10.35 -10.34 12.60
CA TYR A 236 -10.21 -11.19 13.77
C TYR A 236 -11.51 -11.98 13.94
N HIS A 237 -11.46 -13.30 13.75
CA HIS A 237 -12.65 -14.17 13.76
C HIS A 237 -13.81 -13.63 12.90
N GLY A 238 -13.51 -13.16 11.68
CA GLY A 238 -14.49 -12.60 10.75
C GLY A 238 -14.89 -11.14 11.01
N VAL A 239 -14.47 -10.54 12.12
CA VAL A 239 -14.73 -9.12 12.45
C VAL A 239 -13.65 -8.23 11.84
N GLN A 240 -14.05 -7.20 11.09
CA GLN A 240 -13.12 -6.22 10.52
C GLN A 240 -12.54 -5.30 11.60
N LEU A 241 -11.21 -5.27 11.72
CA LEU A 241 -10.48 -4.37 12.66
C LEU A 241 -9.91 -3.12 11.98
N SER A 242 -10.05 -3.04 10.65
CA SER A 242 -9.47 -1.98 9.83
C SER A 242 -10.43 -0.80 9.62
N LYS A 243 -10.02 0.17 8.79
CA LYS A 243 -10.87 1.28 8.33
C LYS A 243 -12.24 0.86 7.78
N GLN A 244 -12.44 -0.40 7.41
CA GLN A 244 -13.75 -0.88 6.98
C GLN A 244 -14.82 -0.75 8.08
N LEU A 245 -14.46 -0.88 9.36
CA LEU A 245 -15.38 -0.64 10.47
C LEU A 245 -15.90 0.80 10.48
N LEU A 246 -15.00 1.77 10.28
CA LEU A 246 -15.32 3.19 10.23
C LEU A 246 -16.19 3.51 9.00
N ARG A 247 -15.83 2.96 7.83
CA ARG A 247 -16.64 3.06 6.61
C ARG A 247 -18.08 2.60 6.82
N ASN A 248 -18.26 1.41 7.40
CA ASN A 248 -19.58 0.86 7.71
C ASN A 248 -20.38 1.69 8.72
N TYR A 249 -19.73 2.48 9.58
CA TYR A 249 -20.40 3.39 10.51
C TYR A 249 -20.96 4.62 9.80
N TYR A 250 -20.20 5.20 8.85
CA TYR A 250 -20.61 6.39 8.10
C TYR A 250 -21.51 6.10 6.87
N ASP A 251 -21.62 4.85 6.43
CA ASP A 251 -22.58 4.41 5.40
C ASP A 251 -24.04 4.28 5.91
N ARG A 252 -24.28 4.57 7.19
CA ARG A 252 -25.60 4.43 7.83
C ARG A 252 -26.50 5.62 7.62
#